data_AF-A0A6H9IA38-F1
#
_entry.id   AF-A0A6H9IA38-F1
#
_cell.length_a   1.000
_cell.length_b   1.000
_cell.length_c   1.000
_cell.angle_alpha   90.00
_cell.angle_beta   90.00
_cell.angle_gamma   90.00
#
_symmetry.space_group_name_H-M   'P 1'
#
loop_
_entity.id
_entity.type
_entity.pdbx_description
1 polymer ?
#
loop_
_entity_poly.entity_id
_entity_poly.type
_entity_poly.pdbx_seq_one_letter_code
_entity_poly.pdbx_strand_id
1 'polypeptide(L)'
;MSGINISQIHKLLFNDLLDFLYPPICIVTSNKLPKSNSNNFVDDNILKSLTTIDKHSLNQISAKLLCDKVISLFRFEDGSDLQTIIHHLKYKKMSKLGFVLGSLLASELSTLDEIGSYVLLPVPLHKLKEKERGYNQSEFIARGISKVLNIDVNVDLVKRTKYTQSQTKLNQTERELNVMDAFTLTNPQKSSHDVKNVIIIDDVITTGATINEVTKVLRNKTGINKIVAASIAIAH
;
A
#
# COMPACT_ATOMS: atom_id res chain seq x y z
N MET A 1 12.68 28.59 34.29
CA MET A 1 13.58 28.83 33.14
C MET A 1 14.18 27.49 32.75
N SER A 2 13.58 26.79 31.78
CA SER A 2 14.07 25.49 31.30
C SER A 2 15.31 25.73 30.43
N GLY A 3 16.48 25.30 30.92
CA GLY A 3 17.74 25.39 30.20
C GLY A 3 17.68 24.59 28.90
N ILE A 4 18.00 25.22 27.79
CA ILE A 4 18.08 24.57 26.48
C ILE A 4 19.28 23.61 26.52
N ASN A 5 19.02 22.32 26.30
CA ASN A 5 20.03 21.28 26.38
C ASN A 5 21.00 21.40 25.19
N ILE A 6 22.30 21.54 25.44
CA ILE A 6 23.35 21.72 24.42
C ILE A 6 23.30 20.61 23.33
N SER A 7 22.89 19.39 23.70
CA SER A 7 22.70 18.29 22.74
C SER A 7 21.56 18.55 21.72
N GLN A 8 20.50 19.27 22.12
CA GLN A 8 19.42 19.67 21.22
C GLN A 8 19.88 20.75 20.26
N ILE A 9 20.70 21.70 20.73
CA ILE A 9 21.26 22.77 19.90
C ILE A 9 22.20 22.20 18.83
N HIS A 10 23.09 21.28 19.21
CA HIS A 10 23.98 20.60 18.27
C HIS A 10 23.21 19.80 17.22
N LYS A 11 22.13 19.12 17.62
CA LYS A 11 21.28 18.34 16.71
C LYS A 11 20.49 19.23 15.74
N LEU A 12 20.00 20.38 16.22
CA LEU A 12 19.33 21.39 15.40
C LEU A 12 20.29 22.00 14.38
N LEU A 13 21.47 22.47 14.83
CA LEU A 13 22.50 23.04 13.95
C LEU A 13 23.01 22.04 12.91
N PHE A 14 23.20 20.78 13.29
CA PHE A 14 23.63 19.73 12.38
C PHE A 14 22.55 19.39 11.34
N ASN A 15 21.28 19.31 11.75
CA ASN A 15 20.17 19.11 10.83
C ASN A 15 20.00 20.30 9.87
N ASP A 16 20.13 21.54 10.35
CA ASP A 16 20.05 22.74 9.51
C ASP A 16 21.21 22.81 8.49
N LEU A 17 22.42 22.38 8.88
CA LEU A 17 23.56 22.26 7.97
C LEU A 17 23.34 21.15 6.92
N LEU A 18 22.78 20.01 7.33
CA LEU A 18 22.44 18.94 6.39
C LEU A 18 21.31 19.34 5.45
N ASP A 19 20.28 20.06 5.91
CA ASP A 19 19.20 20.58 5.08
C ASP A 19 19.67 21.67 4.11
N PHE A 20 20.78 22.35 4.42
CA PHE A 20 21.44 23.29 3.52
C PHE A 20 22.19 22.55 2.40
N LEU A 21 22.95 21.51 2.75
CA LEU A 21 23.74 20.71 1.80
C LEU A 21 22.87 19.74 0.98
N TYR A 22 21.79 19.22 1.59
CA TYR A 22 20.88 18.21 1.06
C TYR A 22 19.44 18.55 1.44
N PRO A 23 18.86 19.61 0.84
CA PRO A 23 17.48 19.99 1.15
C PRO A 23 16.51 18.86 0.81
N PRO A 24 15.45 18.64 1.62
CA PRO A 24 14.40 17.71 1.26
C PRO A 24 13.72 18.21 -0.02
N ILE A 25 13.69 17.38 -1.04
CA ILE A 25 13.16 17.71 -2.37
C ILE A 25 11.96 16.82 -2.68
N CYS A 26 10.92 17.42 -3.26
CA CYS A 26 9.75 16.69 -3.74
C CYS A 26 10.15 15.77 -4.89
N ILE A 27 9.83 14.48 -4.80
CA ILE A 27 10.19 13.49 -5.82
C ILE A 27 9.47 13.70 -7.17
N VAL A 28 8.39 14.47 -7.18
CA VAL A 28 7.58 14.76 -8.37
C VAL A 28 8.05 16.05 -9.04
N THR A 29 8.10 17.15 -8.27
CA THR A 29 8.39 18.48 -8.83
C THR A 29 9.86 18.87 -8.79
N SER A 30 10.71 18.11 -8.08
CA SER A 30 12.09 18.47 -7.77
C SER A 30 12.28 19.79 -7.02
N ASN A 31 11.20 20.37 -6.50
CA ASN A 31 11.24 21.59 -5.68
C ASN A 31 11.55 21.26 -4.21
N LYS A 32 12.15 22.22 -3.50
CA LYS A 32 12.41 22.10 -2.07
C LYS A 32 11.09 21.98 -1.29
N LEU A 33 11.00 20.97 -0.44
CA LEU A 33 9.86 20.78 0.46
C LEU A 33 9.93 21.80 1.61
N PRO A 34 8.79 22.36 2.04
CA PRO A 34 8.77 23.21 3.21
C PRO A 34 9.13 22.37 4.45
N LYS A 35 9.83 22.98 5.42
CA LYS A 35 10.20 22.31 6.69
C LYS A 35 8.98 21.78 7.46
N SER A 36 7.80 22.36 7.22
CA SER A 36 6.52 21.94 7.82
C SER A 36 5.85 20.76 7.09
N ASN A 37 6.41 20.27 5.98
CA ASN A 37 5.81 19.17 5.24
C ASN A 37 5.80 17.91 6.12
N SER A 38 4.60 17.40 6.40
CA SER A 38 4.41 16.28 7.32
C SER A 38 4.94 14.95 6.78
N ASN A 39 5.05 14.83 5.46
CA ASN A 39 5.33 13.58 4.77
C ASN A 39 6.78 13.49 4.23
N ASN A 40 7.51 14.60 4.10
CA ASN A 40 8.93 14.72 3.71
C ASN A 40 9.32 14.13 2.34
N PHE A 41 8.39 13.73 1.48
CA PHE A 41 8.70 13.15 0.17
C PHE A 41 7.95 13.78 -0.99
N VAL A 42 6.71 14.18 -0.77
CA VAL A 42 5.81 14.71 -1.80
C VAL A 42 5.22 16.01 -1.27
N ASP A 43 5.13 17.03 -2.12
CA ASP A 43 4.41 18.24 -1.77
C ASP A 43 2.94 17.89 -1.48
N ASP A 44 2.40 18.39 -0.37
CA ASP A 44 1.01 18.13 0.03
C ASP A 44 0.01 18.62 -1.03
N ASN A 45 0.35 19.66 -1.81
CA ASN A 45 -0.47 20.14 -2.91
C ASN A 45 -0.52 19.13 -4.06
N ILE A 46 0.59 18.43 -4.33
CA ILE A 46 0.62 17.35 -5.34
C ILE A 46 -0.27 16.20 -4.89
N LEU A 47 -0.19 15.79 -3.62
CA LEU A 47 -1.07 14.74 -3.08
C LEU A 47 -2.56 15.12 -3.19
N LYS A 48 -2.89 16.40 -2.98
CA LYS A 48 -4.26 16.92 -3.11
C LYS A 48 -4.73 17.06 -4.57
N SER A 49 -3.80 17.24 -5.52
CA SER A 49 -4.13 17.36 -6.93
C SER A 49 -4.16 16.02 -7.67
N LEU A 50 -3.85 14.91 -7.01
CA LEU A 50 -3.95 13.58 -7.61
C LEU A 50 -5.39 13.27 -8.01
N THR A 51 -5.57 12.71 -9.21
CA THR A 51 -6.88 12.32 -9.74
C THR A 51 -7.49 11.21 -8.89
N THR A 52 -8.58 11.52 -8.18
CA THR A 52 -9.36 10.52 -7.42
C THR A 52 -10.10 9.57 -8.36
N ILE A 53 -10.24 8.30 -7.96
CA ILE A 53 -11.05 7.34 -8.74
C ILE A 53 -12.53 7.71 -8.66
N ASP A 54 -13.23 7.70 -9.79
CA ASP A 54 -14.67 7.91 -9.82
C ASP A 54 -15.44 6.62 -9.50
N LYS A 55 -16.69 6.78 -9.05
CA LYS A 55 -17.56 5.65 -8.66
C LYS A 55 -17.83 4.68 -9.80
N HIS A 56 -17.97 5.15 -11.04
CA HIS A 56 -18.29 4.28 -12.16
C HIS A 56 -17.12 3.32 -12.44
N SER A 57 -15.92 3.87 -12.52
CA SER A 57 -14.68 3.11 -12.65
C SER A 57 -14.45 2.12 -11.50
N LEU A 58 -14.64 2.55 -10.25
CA LEU A 58 -14.54 1.68 -9.08
C LEU A 58 -15.55 0.52 -9.13
N ASN A 59 -16.79 0.79 -9.52
CA ASN A 59 -17.85 -0.23 -9.64
C ASN A 59 -17.53 -1.25 -10.74
N GLN A 60 -16.96 -0.79 -11.87
CA GLN A 60 -16.59 -1.68 -12.98
C GLN A 60 -15.51 -2.69 -12.56
N ILE A 61 -14.53 -2.27 -11.77
CA ILE A 61 -13.52 -3.18 -11.20
C ILE A 61 -14.15 -4.06 -10.13
N SER A 62 -14.93 -3.49 -9.21
CA SER A 62 -15.58 -4.23 -8.12
C SER A 62 -16.44 -5.39 -8.64
N ALA A 63 -17.16 -5.19 -9.74
CA ALA A 63 -17.99 -6.23 -10.36
C ALA A 63 -17.19 -7.43 -10.90
N LYS A 64 -15.87 -7.29 -11.10
CA LYS A 64 -14.97 -8.35 -11.57
C LYS A 64 -14.24 -9.05 -10.42
N LEU A 65 -14.30 -8.49 -9.21
CA LEU A 65 -13.56 -9.03 -8.07
C LEU A 65 -14.43 -10.00 -7.27
N LEU A 66 -13.77 -11.00 -6.68
CA LEU A 66 -14.39 -12.01 -5.82
C LEU A 66 -14.56 -11.55 -4.36
N CYS A 67 -14.00 -10.39 -4.02
CA CYS A 67 -14.10 -9.80 -2.68
C CYS A 67 -15.41 -9.03 -2.51
N ASP A 68 -15.81 -8.79 -1.26
CA ASP A 68 -17.13 -8.21 -0.92
C ASP A 68 -17.20 -6.70 -1.18
N LYS A 69 -16.07 -5.99 -1.13
CA LYS A 69 -15.99 -4.54 -1.35
C LYS A 69 -14.62 -4.13 -1.84
N VAL A 70 -14.55 -3.08 -2.65
CA VAL A 70 -13.30 -2.45 -3.11
C VAL A 70 -13.25 -1.01 -2.64
N ILE A 71 -12.11 -0.59 -2.10
CA ILE A 71 -11.83 0.80 -1.71
C ILE A 71 -10.52 1.22 -2.38
N SER A 72 -10.51 2.35 -3.06
CA SER A 72 -9.29 2.89 -3.67
C SER A 72 -9.35 4.41 -3.69
N LEU A 73 -8.19 5.07 -3.57
CA LEU A 73 -8.11 6.53 -3.55
C LEU A 73 -8.11 7.12 -4.95
N PHE A 74 -7.18 6.65 -5.78
CA PHE A 74 -6.80 7.37 -6.99
C PHE A 74 -7.00 6.54 -8.26
N ARG A 75 -7.08 7.26 -9.38
CA ARG A 75 -6.96 6.69 -10.71
C ARG A 75 -5.48 6.64 -11.08
N PHE A 76 -5.01 5.48 -11.55
CA PHE A 76 -3.66 5.30 -12.06
C PHE A 76 -3.63 5.57 -13.56
N GLU A 77 -2.85 6.56 -13.97
CA GLU A 77 -2.67 6.95 -15.37
C GLU A 77 -1.18 6.99 -15.71
N ASP A 78 -0.83 6.54 -16.92
CA ASP A 78 0.54 6.62 -17.41
C ASP A 78 0.97 8.08 -17.58
N GLY A 79 2.19 8.40 -17.13
CA GLY A 79 2.72 9.77 -17.12
C GLY A 79 2.24 10.63 -15.94
N SER A 80 1.38 10.12 -15.05
CA SER A 80 0.89 10.89 -13.90
C SER A 80 1.92 11.01 -12.76
N ASP A 81 1.74 12.03 -11.92
CA ASP A 81 2.51 12.20 -10.68
C ASP A 81 2.39 10.97 -9.76
N LEU A 82 1.21 10.34 -9.73
CA LEU A 82 0.96 9.12 -8.98
C LEU A 82 1.81 7.95 -9.49
N GLN A 83 1.98 7.81 -10.81
CA GLN A 83 2.90 6.81 -11.38
C GLN A 83 4.32 7.03 -10.87
N THR A 84 4.79 8.28 -10.83
CA THR A 84 6.11 8.63 -10.29
C THR A 84 6.23 8.25 -8.82
N ILE A 85 5.23 8.57 -7.99
CA ILE A 85 5.20 8.24 -6.56
C ILE A 85 5.24 6.72 -6.36
N ILE A 86 4.41 5.96 -7.07
CA ILE A 86 4.35 4.50 -6.98
C ILE A 86 5.64 3.86 -7.51
N HIS A 87 6.24 4.42 -8.56
CA HIS A 87 7.53 3.95 -9.08
C HIS A 87 8.64 4.13 -8.04
N HIS A 88 8.71 5.27 -7.37
CA HIS A 88 9.67 5.51 -6.27
C HIS A 88 9.42 4.56 -5.09
N LEU A 89 8.15 4.32 -4.75
CA LEU A 89 7.75 3.31 -3.76
C LEU A 89 8.13 1.89 -4.20
N LYS A 90 8.20 1.57 -5.49
CA LYS A 90 8.55 0.22 -5.97
C LYS A 90 10.05 -0.02 -6.12
N TYR A 91 10.84 1.01 -6.41
CA TYR A 91 12.21 0.80 -6.93
C TYR A 91 13.29 1.71 -6.31
N LYS A 92 12.93 2.69 -5.48
CA LYS A 92 13.90 3.66 -4.91
C LYS A 92 14.12 3.53 -3.40
N LYS A 93 13.72 2.40 -2.80
CA LYS A 93 13.86 2.14 -1.35
C LYS A 93 13.18 3.18 -0.45
N MET A 94 12.14 3.83 -0.97
CA MET A 94 11.38 4.88 -0.28
C MET A 94 10.19 4.29 0.46
N SER A 95 10.42 3.32 1.35
CA SER A 95 9.36 2.58 2.04
C SER A 95 8.47 3.48 2.92
N LYS A 96 9.02 4.60 3.41
CA LYS A 96 8.26 5.64 4.13
C LYS A 96 7.13 6.27 3.30
N LEU A 97 7.22 6.29 1.96
CA LEU A 97 6.09 6.68 1.10
C LEU A 97 4.88 5.77 1.31
N GLY A 98 5.10 4.48 1.59
CA GLY A 98 4.03 3.54 1.89
C GLY A 98 3.24 3.96 3.13
N PHE A 99 3.91 4.42 4.18
CA PHE A 99 3.24 4.94 5.38
C PHE A 99 2.38 6.17 5.09
N VAL A 100 2.88 7.09 4.26
CA VAL A 100 2.15 8.31 3.85
C VAL A 100 0.89 7.92 3.10
N LEU A 101 1.02 7.10 2.05
CA LEU A 101 -0.09 6.66 1.22
C LEU A 101 -1.11 5.81 2.02
N GLY A 102 -0.62 4.94 2.91
CA GLY A 102 -1.46 4.18 3.83
C GLY A 102 -2.24 5.06 4.80
N SER A 103 -1.63 6.14 5.29
CA SER A 103 -2.32 7.10 6.16
C SER A 103 -3.44 7.85 5.42
N LEU A 104 -3.27 8.14 4.13
CA LEU A 104 -4.34 8.70 3.29
C LEU A 104 -5.48 7.68 3.10
N LEU A 105 -5.14 6.42 2.80
CA LEU A 105 -6.12 5.35 2.58
C LEU A 105 -6.90 5.00 3.85
N ALA A 106 -6.31 5.20 5.03
CA ALA A 106 -6.95 4.99 6.32
C ALA A 106 -8.24 5.80 6.48
N SER A 107 -8.28 7.04 5.97
CA SER A 107 -9.48 7.87 6.04
C SER A 107 -10.66 7.23 5.32
N GLU A 108 -10.46 6.67 4.13
CA GLU A 108 -11.52 5.96 3.41
C GLU A 108 -11.91 4.66 4.12
N LEU A 109 -10.94 3.92 4.66
CA LEU A 109 -11.18 2.67 5.38
C LEU A 109 -11.93 2.86 6.70
N SER A 110 -11.79 4.01 7.36
CA SER A 110 -12.53 4.32 8.59
C SER A 110 -14.05 4.36 8.41
N THR A 111 -14.54 4.41 7.16
CA THR A 111 -15.97 4.33 6.82
C THR A 111 -16.53 2.91 6.87
N LEU A 112 -15.69 1.89 7.06
CA LEU A 112 -16.13 0.51 7.21
C LEU A 112 -16.72 0.29 8.60
N ASP A 113 -17.89 -0.35 8.65
CA ASP A 113 -18.49 -0.82 9.89
C ASP A 113 -17.59 -1.83 10.58
N GLU A 114 -17.52 -1.77 11.91
CA GLU A 114 -16.75 -2.69 12.74
C GLU A 114 -15.27 -2.79 12.31
N ILE A 115 -14.66 -1.67 11.92
CA ILE A 115 -13.29 -1.63 11.39
C ILE A 115 -12.25 -2.38 12.26
N GLY A 116 -12.41 -2.36 13.59
CA GLY A 116 -11.55 -3.08 14.54
C GLY A 116 -11.66 -4.62 14.49
N SER A 117 -12.65 -5.16 13.79
CA SER A 117 -12.80 -6.61 13.57
C SER A 117 -11.99 -7.13 12.38
N TYR A 118 -11.41 -6.23 11.59
CA TYR A 118 -10.63 -6.57 10.42
C TYR A 118 -9.16 -6.82 10.77
N VAL A 119 -8.48 -7.55 9.90
CA VAL A 119 -7.01 -7.60 9.84
C VAL A 119 -6.53 -7.09 8.48
N LEU A 120 -5.42 -6.37 8.45
CA LEU A 120 -4.79 -5.91 7.23
C LEU A 120 -3.88 -7.01 6.67
N LEU A 121 -4.18 -7.51 5.48
CA LEU A 121 -3.38 -8.48 4.75
C LEU A 121 -2.67 -7.78 3.58
N PRO A 122 -1.40 -7.39 3.71
CA PRO A 122 -0.65 -6.91 2.55
C PRO A 122 -0.45 -8.06 1.56
N VAL A 123 -0.69 -7.80 0.27
CA VAL A 123 -0.44 -8.78 -0.78
C VAL A 123 1.04 -9.19 -0.74
N PRO A 124 1.36 -10.49 -0.58
CA PRO A 124 2.74 -10.92 -0.40
C PRO A 124 3.51 -10.85 -1.72
N LEU A 125 4.76 -10.42 -1.63
CA LEU A 125 5.72 -10.58 -2.72
C LEU A 125 6.37 -11.97 -2.66
N HIS A 126 6.88 -12.41 -3.81
CA HIS A 126 7.75 -13.58 -3.80
C HIS A 126 9.09 -13.20 -3.16
N LYS A 127 9.69 -14.09 -2.36
CA LYS A 127 10.93 -13.83 -1.60
C LYS A 127 12.07 -13.22 -2.43
N LEU A 128 12.23 -13.68 -3.67
CA LEU A 128 13.23 -13.12 -4.59
C LEU A 128 12.95 -11.65 -4.95
N LYS A 129 11.69 -11.29 -5.23
CA LYS A 129 11.29 -9.90 -5.51
C LYS A 129 11.43 -9.04 -4.27
N GLU A 130 11.05 -9.56 -3.12
CA GLU A 130 11.21 -8.85 -1.86
C GLU A 130 12.69 -8.54 -1.58
N LYS A 131 13.59 -9.51 -1.81
CA LYS A 131 15.04 -9.31 -1.69
C LYS A 131 15.60 -8.29 -2.69
N GLU A 132 15.21 -8.38 -3.96
CA GLU A 132 15.63 -7.44 -5.02
C GLU A 132 15.21 -6.00 -4.68
N ARG A 133 13.99 -5.86 -4.19
CA ARG A 133 13.32 -4.60 -3.89
C ARG A 133 13.68 -4.03 -2.51
N GLY A 134 14.07 -4.89 -1.59
CA GLY A 134 14.41 -4.62 -0.20
C GLY A 134 13.22 -4.62 0.77
N TYR A 135 11.98 -4.59 0.29
CA TYR A 135 10.74 -4.56 1.09
C TYR A 135 9.49 -4.83 0.25
N ASN A 136 8.38 -5.11 0.93
CA ASN A 136 7.03 -5.21 0.35
C ASN A 136 6.26 -3.87 0.48
N GLN A 137 5.94 -3.23 -0.63
CA GLN A 137 5.20 -1.95 -0.67
C GLN A 137 3.87 -2.03 0.06
N SER A 138 3.12 -3.10 -0.22
CA SER A 138 1.79 -3.32 0.33
C SER A 138 1.84 -3.45 1.85
N GLU A 139 2.93 -4.01 2.40
CA GLU A 139 3.15 -4.07 3.85
C GLU A 139 3.34 -2.68 4.45
N PHE A 140 4.13 -1.81 3.81
CA PHE A 140 4.34 -0.46 4.32
C PHE A 140 3.09 0.41 4.20
N ILE A 141 2.27 0.19 3.17
CA ILE A 141 0.92 0.78 3.07
C ILE A 141 0.04 0.27 4.22
N ALA A 142 -0.01 -1.04 4.46
CA ALA A 142 -0.77 -1.63 5.56
C ALA A 142 -0.33 -1.10 6.92
N ARG A 143 0.98 -0.93 7.16
CA ARG A 143 1.50 -0.33 8.40
C ARG A 143 1.14 1.15 8.54
N GLY A 144 1.06 1.89 7.43
CA GLY A 144 0.51 3.25 7.40
C GLY A 144 -0.94 3.29 7.88
N ILE A 145 -1.78 2.39 7.36
CA ILE A 145 -3.18 2.26 7.78
C ILE A 145 -3.28 1.87 9.26
N SER A 146 -2.53 0.84 9.67
CA SER A 146 -2.48 0.34 11.04
C SER A 146 -2.15 1.43 12.05
N LYS A 147 -1.19 2.31 11.72
CA LYS A 147 -0.83 3.43 12.59
C LYS A 147 -1.98 4.41 12.86
N VAL A 148 -2.90 4.56 11.89
CA VAL A 148 -4.03 5.49 12.01
C VAL A 148 -5.26 4.81 12.63
N LEU A 149 -5.56 3.57 12.22
CA LEU A 149 -6.79 2.88 12.60
C LEU A 149 -6.62 1.85 13.73
N ASN A 150 -5.38 1.62 14.18
CA ASN A 150 -5.03 0.62 15.18
C ASN A 150 -5.53 -0.80 14.83
N ILE A 151 -5.37 -1.18 13.55
CA ILE A 151 -5.73 -2.50 13.03
C ILE A 151 -4.45 -3.34 12.89
N ASP A 152 -4.51 -4.62 13.26
CA ASP A 152 -3.38 -5.53 13.12
C ASP A 152 -3.00 -5.78 11.65
N VAL A 153 -1.70 -5.86 11.38
CA VAL A 153 -1.15 -6.25 10.08
C VAL A 153 -0.69 -7.70 10.15
N ASN A 154 -1.30 -8.56 9.34
CA ASN A 154 -0.93 -9.97 9.25
C ASN A 154 -0.22 -10.26 7.92
N VAL A 155 1.11 -10.31 7.98
CA VAL A 155 1.99 -10.60 6.83
C VAL A 155 2.13 -12.09 6.53
N ASP A 156 1.67 -12.95 7.44
CA ASP A 156 1.90 -14.39 7.41
C ASP A 156 0.66 -15.20 7.04
N LEU A 157 -0.51 -14.58 6.85
CA LEU A 157 -1.75 -15.31 6.55
C LEU A 157 -1.69 -16.01 5.18
N VAL A 158 -1.18 -15.30 4.18
CA VAL A 158 -1.02 -15.77 2.80
C VAL A 158 0.44 -15.57 2.39
N LYS A 159 1.01 -16.55 1.68
CA LYS A 159 2.34 -16.45 1.09
C LYS A 159 2.26 -16.62 -0.43
N ARG A 160 3.17 -15.94 -1.14
CA ARG A 160 3.35 -16.11 -2.57
C ARG A 160 4.40 -17.18 -2.86
N THR A 161 3.99 -18.28 -3.50
CA THR A 161 4.85 -19.46 -3.79
C THR A 161 5.47 -19.42 -5.18
N LYS A 162 4.84 -18.73 -6.13
CA LYS A 162 5.31 -18.63 -7.52
C LYS A 162 6.09 -17.32 -7.73
N TYR A 163 7.30 -17.43 -8.28
CA TYR A 163 7.99 -16.26 -8.84
C TYR A 163 7.31 -15.89 -10.16
N THR A 164 6.81 -14.67 -10.23
CA THR A 164 6.03 -14.15 -11.36
C THR A 164 6.75 -12.98 -12.00
N GLN A 165 6.50 -12.67 -13.27
CA GLN A 165 7.06 -11.46 -13.87
C GLN A 165 6.38 -10.20 -13.30
N SER A 166 6.98 -9.03 -13.49
CA SER A 166 6.31 -7.76 -13.17
C SER A 166 5.06 -7.62 -14.04
N GLN A 167 3.93 -7.27 -13.43
CA GLN A 167 2.65 -7.13 -14.14
C GLN A 167 2.55 -5.84 -14.98
N THR A 168 3.50 -4.90 -14.82
CA THR A 168 3.48 -3.59 -15.48
C THR A 168 3.52 -3.68 -17.00
N LYS A 169 4.17 -4.70 -17.57
CA LYS A 169 4.31 -4.90 -19.03
C LYS A 169 3.37 -5.96 -19.61
N LEU A 170 2.56 -6.59 -18.77
CA LEU A 170 1.67 -7.69 -19.16
C LEU A 170 0.29 -7.16 -19.55
N ASN A 171 -0.32 -7.77 -20.56
CA ASN A 171 -1.72 -7.56 -20.90
C ASN A 171 -2.65 -8.24 -19.88
N GLN A 172 -3.97 -8.10 -20.03
CA GLN A 172 -4.92 -8.62 -19.06
C GLN A 172 -4.84 -10.15 -18.87
N THR A 173 -4.90 -10.90 -19.96
CA THR A 173 -4.84 -12.38 -19.93
C THR A 173 -3.52 -12.87 -19.35
N GLU A 174 -2.42 -12.22 -19.74
CA GLU A 174 -1.09 -12.51 -19.19
C GLU A 174 -1.02 -12.23 -17.70
N ARG A 175 -1.64 -11.16 -17.20
CA ARG A 175 -1.71 -10.87 -15.75
C ARG A 175 -2.44 -11.97 -15.00
N GLU A 176 -3.58 -12.44 -15.52
CA GLU A 176 -4.37 -13.54 -14.94
C GLU A 176 -3.55 -14.82 -14.87
N LEU A 177 -2.94 -15.25 -15.98
CA LEU A 177 -2.09 -16.45 -16.05
C LEU A 177 -0.82 -16.33 -15.17
N ASN A 178 -0.24 -15.13 -15.08
CA ASN A 178 0.96 -14.89 -14.29
C ASN A 178 0.72 -15.10 -12.80
N VAL A 179 -0.47 -14.76 -12.29
CA VAL A 179 -0.80 -14.88 -10.85
C VAL A 179 -1.59 -16.13 -10.47
N MET A 180 -2.14 -16.86 -11.44
CA MET A 180 -2.82 -18.13 -11.23
C MET A 180 -2.00 -19.08 -10.35
N ASP A 181 -2.63 -19.54 -9.27
CA ASP A 181 -2.07 -20.45 -8.25
C ASP A 181 -0.77 -19.94 -7.61
N ALA A 182 -0.53 -18.62 -7.65
CA ALA A 182 0.69 -18.04 -7.11
C ALA A 182 0.68 -17.89 -5.58
N PHE A 183 -0.45 -18.13 -4.92
CA PHE A 183 -0.67 -17.86 -3.50
C PHE A 183 -1.18 -19.09 -2.76
N THR A 184 -0.79 -19.23 -1.50
CA THR A 184 -1.28 -20.29 -0.59
C THR A 184 -1.38 -19.77 0.84
N LEU A 185 -2.19 -20.41 1.68
CA LEU A 185 -2.18 -20.15 3.12
C LEU A 185 -0.83 -20.62 3.70
N THR A 186 -0.21 -19.81 4.56
CA THR A 186 1.10 -20.17 5.14
C THR A 186 0.99 -21.35 6.09
N ASN A 187 -0.07 -21.40 6.89
CA ASN A 187 -0.34 -22.50 7.81
C ASN A 187 -1.85 -22.80 7.88
N PRO A 188 -2.39 -23.66 6.99
CA PRO A 188 -3.82 -23.91 6.90
C PRO A 188 -4.45 -24.37 8.23
N GLN A 189 -3.70 -25.12 9.05
CA GLN A 189 -4.21 -25.69 10.31
C GLN A 189 -4.05 -24.79 11.53
N LYS A 190 -3.11 -23.84 11.49
CA LYS A 190 -2.74 -22.98 12.63
C LYS A 190 -3.04 -21.50 12.40
N SER A 191 -3.35 -21.12 11.16
CA SER A 191 -3.79 -19.76 10.84
C SER A 191 -4.99 -19.45 11.74
N SER A 192 -4.83 -18.45 12.60
CA SER A 192 -5.73 -18.13 13.72
C SER A 192 -7.20 -18.34 13.39
N HIS A 193 -7.91 -19.04 14.28
CA HIS A 193 -9.37 -19.24 14.19
C HIS A 193 -10.13 -17.91 14.43
N ASP A 194 -9.41 -16.84 14.75
CA ASP A 194 -9.96 -15.55 15.17
C ASP A 194 -10.05 -14.52 14.03
N VAL A 195 -9.41 -14.76 12.87
CA VAL A 195 -9.52 -13.84 11.73
C VAL A 195 -10.84 -14.11 10.99
N LYS A 196 -11.78 -13.20 11.16
CA LYS A 196 -13.10 -13.24 10.48
C LYS A 196 -13.19 -12.28 9.31
N ASN A 197 -12.57 -11.12 9.41
CA ASN A 197 -12.67 -10.07 8.40
C ASN A 197 -11.26 -9.67 7.94
N VAL A 198 -11.03 -9.57 6.63
CA VAL A 198 -9.72 -9.29 6.04
C VAL A 198 -9.81 -8.10 5.09
N ILE A 199 -8.86 -7.18 5.16
CA ILE A 199 -8.63 -6.15 4.14
C ILE A 199 -7.34 -6.49 3.40
N ILE A 200 -7.46 -6.93 2.15
CA ILE A 200 -6.33 -7.16 1.24
C ILE A 200 -5.80 -5.82 0.79
N ILE A 201 -4.52 -5.54 1.06
CA ILE A 201 -3.87 -4.27 0.71
C ILE A 201 -2.93 -4.48 -0.47
N ASP A 202 -3.10 -3.69 -1.53
CA ASP A 202 -2.16 -3.60 -2.65
C ASP A 202 -1.82 -2.15 -3.01
N ASP A 203 -0.79 -1.92 -3.81
CA ASP A 203 -0.49 -0.56 -4.29
C ASP A 203 -1.40 -0.15 -5.44
N VAL A 204 -1.52 -0.98 -6.48
CA VAL A 204 -2.32 -0.72 -7.67
C VAL A 204 -3.12 -1.94 -8.06
N ILE A 205 -4.45 -1.79 -8.11
CA ILE A 205 -5.33 -2.78 -8.73
C ILE A 205 -5.42 -2.47 -10.22
N THR A 206 -5.05 -3.44 -11.04
CA THR A 206 -5.22 -3.37 -12.50
C THR A 206 -6.46 -4.17 -12.91
N THR A 207 -6.27 -5.41 -13.37
CA THR A 207 -7.36 -6.33 -13.73
C THR A 207 -8.04 -6.94 -12.52
N GLY A 208 -7.44 -6.82 -11.34
CA GLY A 208 -7.90 -7.50 -10.13
C GLY A 208 -7.43 -8.93 -9.96
N ALA A 209 -6.68 -9.48 -10.91
CA ALA A 209 -6.25 -10.89 -10.88
C ALA A 209 -5.53 -11.26 -9.58
N THR A 210 -4.66 -10.38 -9.08
CA THR A 210 -3.94 -10.62 -7.81
C THR A 210 -4.88 -10.67 -6.62
N ILE A 211 -5.83 -9.73 -6.54
CA ILE A 211 -6.85 -9.70 -5.50
C ILE A 211 -7.73 -10.95 -5.56
N ASN A 212 -8.14 -11.37 -6.76
CA ASN A 212 -8.97 -12.57 -6.95
C ASN A 212 -8.26 -13.84 -6.50
N GLU A 213 -6.99 -14.02 -6.85
CA GLU A 213 -6.23 -15.20 -6.41
C GLU A 213 -6.05 -15.23 -4.88
N VAL A 214 -5.72 -14.10 -4.26
CA VAL A 214 -5.65 -14.01 -2.79
C VAL A 214 -7.02 -14.29 -2.16
N THR A 215 -8.09 -13.74 -2.74
CA THR A 215 -9.46 -13.96 -2.27
C THR A 215 -9.86 -15.43 -2.33
N LYS A 216 -9.55 -16.15 -3.42
CA LYS A 216 -9.79 -17.60 -3.53
C LYS A 216 -9.09 -18.37 -2.43
N VAL A 217 -7.81 -18.06 -2.17
CA VAL A 217 -7.03 -18.69 -1.09
C VAL A 217 -7.66 -18.43 0.29
N LEU A 218 -8.14 -17.20 0.54
CA LEU A 218 -8.82 -16.86 1.79
C LEU A 218 -10.18 -17.53 1.93
N ARG A 219 -10.98 -17.64 0.86
CA ARG A 219 -12.28 -18.31 0.88
C ARG A 219 -12.17 -19.82 1.11
N ASN A 220 -11.04 -20.43 0.78
CA ASN A 220 -10.76 -21.82 1.13
C ASN A 220 -10.48 -22.03 2.63
N LYS A 221 -10.26 -20.95 3.40
CA LYS A 221 -10.11 -21.01 4.86
C LYS A 221 -11.50 -20.90 5.51
N THR A 222 -11.79 -21.79 6.45
CA THR A 222 -12.99 -21.69 7.29
C THR A 222 -12.93 -20.46 8.20
N GLY A 223 -14.06 -19.77 8.38
CA GLY A 223 -14.20 -18.65 9.32
C GLY A 223 -14.00 -17.23 8.74
N ILE A 224 -13.59 -17.10 7.48
CA ILE A 224 -13.53 -15.79 6.80
C ILE A 224 -14.93 -15.37 6.33
N ASN A 225 -15.46 -14.33 6.96
CA ASN A 225 -16.77 -13.76 6.69
C ASN A 225 -16.68 -12.67 5.61
N LYS A 226 -15.89 -11.62 5.87
CA LYS A 226 -15.75 -10.45 4.98
C LYS A 226 -14.34 -10.31 4.42
N ILE A 227 -14.24 -10.05 3.12
CA ILE A 227 -12.99 -9.76 2.41
C ILE A 227 -13.18 -8.42 1.68
N VAL A 228 -12.40 -7.42 2.05
CA VAL A 228 -12.35 -6.11 1.38
C VAL A 228 -11.03 -6.02 0.65
N ALA A 229 -11.02 -5.47 -0.57
CA ALA A 229 -9.80 -5.09 -1.26
C ALA A 229 -9.58 -3.58 -1.12
N ALA A 230 -8.38 -3.17 -0.75
CA ALA A 230 -8.01 -1.77 -0.66
C ALA A 230 -6.70 -1.48 -1.41
N SER A 231 -6.67 -0.39 -2.17
CA SER A 231 -5.48 0.02 -2.92
C SER A 231 -5.27 1.52 -2.94
N ILE A 232 -4.03 1.93 -3.23
CA ILE A 232 -3.75 3.35 -3.47
C ILE A 232 -4.38 3.79 -4.79
N ALA A 233 -4.32 2.94 -5.82
CA ALA A 233 -4.81 3.30 -7.14
C ALA A 233 -5.49 2.16 -7.88
N ILE A 234 -6.37 2.50 -8.82
CA ILE A 234 -6.92 1.60 -9.83
C ILE A 234 -6.45 2.04 -11.21
N ALA A 235 -5.85 1.12 -11.96
CA ALA A 235 -5.49 1.30 -13.35
C ALA A 235 -6.58 0.77 -14.28
N HIS A 236 -6.96 1.56 -15.27
CA HIS A 236 -7.90 1.20 -16.33
C HIS A 236 -7.19 0.71 -17.58
#